data_AF-A0A953INJ2-F1
#
_entry.id   AF-A0A953INJ2-F1
#
_cell.length_a   1.000
_cell.length_b   1.000
_cell.length_c   1.000
_cell.angle_alpha   90.00
_cell.angle_beta   90.00
_cell.angle_gamma   90.00
#
_symmetry.space_group_name_H-M   'P 1'
#
loop_
_entity.id
_entity.type
_entity.pdbx_description
1 polymer ?
#
loop_
_entity_poly.entity_id
_entity_poly.type
_entity_poly.pdbx_seq_one_letter_code
_entity_poly.pdbx_strand_id
1 'polypeptide(L)'
;MVKTQIQIPDDLYRETKRIAEQYELSFAEVVRRGIERLLPSYPPRRPASGARLPELDLGLVVDPFASPEWRSELHLGAASVAEPETTGPARRKSRSRR
;
A
#
# COMPACT_ATOMS: atom_id res chain seq x y z
N MET A 1 -29.27 23.35 12.96
CA MET A 1 -28.01 22.79 13.49
C MET A 1 -28.35 21.75 14.53
N VAL A 2 -27.64 20.62 14.55
CA VAL A 2 -27.80 19.59 15.59
C VAL A 2 -26.81 19.90 16.72
N LYS A 3 -27.24 19.85 17.97
CA LYS A 3 -26.34 20.02 19.12
C LYS A 3 -25.54 18.73 19.29
N THR A 4 -24.22 18.85 19.28
CA THR A 4 -23.30 17.73 19.45
C THR A 4 -22.28 18.07 20.51
N GLN A 5 -22.03 17.13 21.43
CA GLN A 5 -20.95 17.22 22.40
C GLN A 5 -19.84 16.26 21.97
N ILE A 6 -18.63 16.78 21.79
CA ILE A 6 -17.43 16.02 21.42
C ILE A 6 -16.32 16.31 22.41
N GLN A 7 -15.38 15.38 22.55
CA GLN A 7 -14.16 15.60 23.33
C GLN A 7 -13.04 16.05 22.38
N ILE A 8 -12.27 17.05 22.79
CA ILE A 8 -11.16 17.61 22.03
C ILE A 8 -9.95 17.66 22.98
N PRO A 9 -8.77 17.15 22.57
CA PRO A 9 -7.56 17.26 23.38
C PRO A 9 -7.27 18.70 23.76
N ASP A 10 -6.80 18.92 25.00
CA ASP A 10 -6.60 20.26 25.57
C ASP A 10 -5.76 21.18 24.68
N ASP A 11 -4.65 20.68 24.15
CA ASP A 11 -3.76 21.47 23.29
C ASP A 11 -4.45 21.90 22.00
N LEU A 12 -5.24 21.00 21.40
CA LEU A 12 -6.01 21.30 20.20
C LEU A 12 -7.14 22.30 20.48
N TYR A 13 -7.78 22.17 21.64
CA TYR A 13 -8.80 23.12 22.08
C TYR A 13 -8.23 24.53 22.26
N ARG A 14 -7.07 24.66 22.95
CA ARG A 14 -6.38 25.94 23.17
C ARG A 14 -6.02 26.61 21.86
N GLU A 15 -5.44 25.86 20.92
CA GLU A 15 -5.03 26.41 19.63
C GLU A 15 -6.23 26.82 18.78
N THR A 16 -7.30 26.04 18.80
CA THR A 16 -8.55 26.39 18.11
C THR A 16 -9.20 27.64 18.73
N LYS A 17 -9.13 27.80 20.06
CA LYS A 17 -9.60 29.00 20.77
C LYS A 17 -8.80 30.24 20.39
N ARG A 18 -7.47 30.14 20.30
CA ARG A 18 -6.60 31.21 19.82
C ARG A 18 -7.02 31.69 18.44
N ILE A 19 -7.30 30.78 17.51
CA ILE A 19 -7.80 31.12 16.16
C ILE A 19 -9.17 31.81 16.24
N ALA A 20 -10.09 31.29 17.04
CA ALA A 20 -11.41 31.87 17.21
C ALA A 20 -11.33 33.34 17.67
N GLU A 21 -10.47 33.63 18.65
CA GLU A 21 -10.25 34.98 19.19
C GLU A 21 -9.59 35.91 18.16
N GLN A 22 -8.54 35.44 17.47
CA GLN A 22 -7.81 36.26 16.50
C GLN A 22 -8.63 36.68 15.28
N TYR A 23 -9.58 35.84 14.87
CA TYR A 23 -10.40 36.06 13.68
C TYR A 23 -11.84 36.47 14.01
N GLU A 24 -12.12 36.77 15.29
CA GLU A 24 -13.45 37.18 15.78
C GLU A 24 -14.56 36.17 15.41
N LEU A 25 -14.22 34.88 15.44
CA LEU A 25 -15.13 33.78 15.17
C LEU A 25 -15.56 33.10 16.47
N SER A 26 -16.74 32.50 16.47
CA SER A 26 -17.07 31.53 17.52
C SER A 26 -16.23 30.26 17.35
N PHE A 27 -15.92 29.59 18.47
CA PHE A 27 -15.26 28.29 18.44
C PHE A 27 -16.02 27.27 17.56
N ALA A 28 -17.35 27.28 17.63
CA ALA A 28 -18.20 26.41 16.82
C ALA A 28 -18.05 26.66 15.32
N GLU A 29 -17.89 27.92 14.90
CA GLU A 29 -17.68 28.27 13.49
C GLU A 29 -16.30 27.81 13.00
N VAL A 30 -15.26 27.93 13.84
CA VAL A 30 -13.93 27.38 13.50
C VAL A 30 -13.99 25.87 13.30
N VAL A 31 -14.64 25.15 14.23
CA VAL A 31 -14.83 23.69 14.13
C VAL A 31 -15.63 23.32 12.88
N ARG A 32 -16.75 24.02 12.62
CA ARG A 32 -17.58 23.79 11.43
C ARG A 32 -16.76 23.94 10.16
N ARG A 33 -16.05 25.05 9.98
CA ARG A 33 -15.21 25.29 8.79
C ARG A 33 -14.09 24.27 8.68
N GLY A 34 -13.54 23.82 9.80
CA GLY A 34 -12.56 22.73 9.85
C GLY A 34 -13.12 21.43 9.28
N ILE A 35 -14.31 21.03 9.73
CA ILE A 35 -15.00 19.83 9.24
C ILE A 35 -15.39 19.97 7.77
N GLU A 36 -15.95 21.12 7.36
CA GLU A 36 -16.33 21.38 5.96
C GLU A 36 -15.13 21.30 5.01
N ARG A 37 -13.94 21.75 5.44
CA ARG A 37 -12.69 21.59 4.69
C ARG A 37 -12.17 20.15 4.66
N LEU A 38 -12.49 19.34 5.67
CA LEU A 38 -12.08 17.94 5.75
C LEU A 38 -12.92 17.05 4.82
N LEU A 39 -14.22 17.32 4.69
CA LEU A 39 -15.17 16.44 3.97
C LEU A 39 -14.75 16.08 2.53
N PRO A 40 -14.24 16.99 1.69
CA PRO A 40 -13.81 16.65 0.32
C PRO A 40 -12.70 15.60 0.26
N SER A 41 -11.88 15.48 1.31
CA SER A 41 -10.80 14.48 1.40
C SER A 41 -11.33 13.06 1.67
N TYR A 42 -12.59 12.92 2.06
CA TYR A 42 -13.25 11.64 2.35
C TYR A 42 -14.49 11.47 1.49
N PRO A 43 -14.33 11.23 0.16
CA PRO A 43 -15.47 10.98 -0.69
C PRO A 43 -16.27 9.77 -0.18
N PRO A 44 -17.59 9.72 -0.41
CA PRO A 44 -18.42 8.60 0.00
C PRO A 44 -17.82 7.29 -0.50
N ARG A 45 -17.47 6.39 0.41
CA ARG A 45 -17.05 5.04 0.03
C ARG A 45 -18.23 4.39 -0.66
N ARG A 46 -18.09 4.05 -1.94
CA ARG A 46 -19.04 3.14 -2.58
C ARG A 46 -19.03 1.85 -1.75
N PRO A 47 -20.21 1.30 -1.40
CA PRO A 47 -20.24 -0.03 -0.82
C PRO A 47 -19.47 -0.94 -1.76
N ALA A 48 -18.60 -1.79 -1.23
CA ALA A 48 -17.79 -2.70 -2.03
C ALA A 48 -18.75 -3.57 -2.83
N SER A 49 -18.95 -3.22 -4.10
CA SER A 49 -19.80 -3.97 -5.01
C SER A 49 -19.02 -5.21 -5.42
N GLY A 50 -18.99 -6.22 -4.55
CA GLY A 50 -18.37 -7.52 -4.79
C GLY A 50 -17.09 -7.42 -5.61
N ALA A 51 -16.17 -6.55 -5.19
CA ALA A 51 -14.96 -6.25 -5.96
C ALA A 51 -14.16 -7.54 -6.07
N ARG A 52 -14.37 -8.24 -7.19
CA ARG A 52 -13.61 -9.43 -7.54
C ARG A 52 -12.25 -8.91 -7.99
N LEU A 53 -11.20 -9.38 -7.32
CA LEU A 53 -9.84 -9.14 -7.79
C LEU A 53 -9.76 -9.55 -9.26
N PRO A 54 -9.03 -8.82 -10.11
CA PRO A 54 -8.81 -9.28 -11.47
C PRO A 54 -8.22 -10.69 -11.41
N GLU A 55 -8.77 -11.61 -12.19
CA GLU A 55 -8.18 -12.93 -12.36
C GLU A 55 -6.79 -12.74 -12.97
N LEU A 56 -5.76 -13.05 -12.17
CA LEU A 56 -4.38 -13.00 -12.61
C LEU A 56 -4.00 -14.38 -13.09
N ASP A 57 -3.86 -14.52 -14.41
CA ASP A 57 -3.27 -15.73 -14.98
C ASP A 57 -1.78 -15.75 -14.67
N LEU A 58 -1.38 -16.63 -13.75
CA LEU A 58 0.01 -16.83 -13.35
C LEU A 58 0.76 -17.74 -14.33
N GLY A 59 0.13 -18.22 -15.41
CA GLY A 59 0.70 -19.19 -16.35
C GLY A 59 0.99 -20.55 -15.70
N LEU A 60 0.34 -20.85 -14.57
CA LEU A 60 0.51 -22.10 -13.85
C LEU A 60 -0.26 -23.20 -14.58
N VAL A 61 0.47 -24.18 -15.11
CA VAL A 61 -0.12 -25.35 -15.78
C VAL A 61 -0.67 -26.35 -14.75
N VAL A 62 -0.13 -26.33 -13.53
CA VAL A 62 -0.50 -27.21 -12.41
C VAL A 62 -0.56 -26.36 -11.14
N ASP A 63 -1.54 -26.61 -10.28
CA ASP A 63 -1.61 -25.99 -8.96
C ASP A 63 -0.42 -26.48 -8.09
N PRO A 64 0.54 -25.60 -7.74
CA PRO A 64 1.72 -25.99 -6.97
C PRO A 64 1.39 -26.43 -5.53
N PHE A 65 0.15 -26.21 -5.08
CA PHE A 65 -0.32 -26.60 -3.74
C PHE A 65 -1.28 -27.80 -3.77
N ALA A 66 -1.45 -28.46 -4.91
CA ALA A 66 -2.38 -29.60 -5.06
C ALA A 66 -1.98 -30.84 -4.23
N SER A 67 -0.68 -31.05 -3.98
CA SER A 67 -0.20 -32.14 -3.14
C SER A 67 -0.38 -31.80 -1.65
N PRO A 68 -0.96 -32.66 -0.80
CA PRO A 68 -0.94 -32.48 0.65
C PRO A 68 0.47 -32.34 1.23
N GLU A 69 1.47 -32.89 0.53
CA GLU A 69 2.89 -32.88 0.89
C GLU A 69 3.69 -31.77 0.19
N TRP A 70 3.01 -30.79 -0.44
CA TRP A 70 3.66 -29.73 -1.23
C TRP A 70 4.79 -29.01 -0.49
N ARG A 71 4.67 -28.84 0.83
CA ARG A 71 5.72 -28.24 1.66
C ARG A 71 6.98 -29.08 1.69
N SER A 72 6.83 -30.39 1.83
CA SER A 72 7.93 -31.35 1.85
C SER A 72 8.60 -31.39 0.47
N GLU A 73 7.80 -31.47 -0.59
CA GLU A 73 8.26 -31.52 -1.99
C GLU A 73 9.05 -30.26 -2.40
N LEU A 74 8.63 -29.07 -1.96
CA LEU A 74 9.31 -27.81 -2.24
C LEU A 74 10.75 -27.78 -1.70
N HIS A 75 10.99 -28.42 -0.55
CA HIS A 75 12.32 -28.52 0.05
C HIS A 75 13.13 -29.72 -0.46
N LEU A 76 12.48 -30.73 -1.05
CA LEU A 76 13.14 -31.90 -1.64
C LEU A 76 13.66 -31.64 -3.08
N GLY A 77 13.02 -30.74 -3.83
CA GLY A 77 13.42 -30.36 -5.19
C GLY A 77 14.51 -29.29 -5.29
N ALA A 78 14.82 -28.57 -4.21
CA ALA A 78 15.79 -27.46 -4.21
C ALA A 78 17.27 -27.90 -4.02
N ALA A 79 17.62 -29.12 -4.42
CA ALA A 79 19.02 -29.58 -4.43
C ALA A 79 19.78 -29.23 -5.72
N SER A 80 19.18 -28.48 -6.66
CA SER A 80 19.88 -27.96 -7.83
C SER A 80 19.35 -26.58 -8.20
N VAL A 81 19.69 -25.57 -7.41
CA VAL A 81 19.91 -24.23 -7.99
C VAL A 81 21.17 -24.37 -8.83
N ALA A 82 21.02 -24.68 -10.11
CA ALA A 82 22.08 -24.46 -11.07
C ALA A 82 22.20 -22.95 -11.21
N GLU A 83 23.17 -22.36 -10.51
CA GLU A 83 23.71 -21.05 -10.85
C GLU A 83 23.95 -21.06 -12.38
N PRO A 84 23.34 -20.15 -13.15
CA PRO A 84 23.61 -20.11 -14.58
C PRO A 84 25.11 -19.86 -14.76
N GLU A 85 25.80 -20.79 -15.41
CA GLU A 85 27.22 -20.64 -15.72
C GLU A 85 27.42 -19.30 -16.40
N THR A 86 28.15 -18.41 -15.73
CA THR A 86 28.54 -17.14 -16.32
C THR A 86 29.36 -17.48 -17.56
N THR A 87 28.76 -17.28 -18.74
CA THR A 87 29.47 -17.46 -20.00
C THR A 87 30.45 -16.29 -20.10
N GLY A 88 31.64 -16.49 -19.53
CA GLY A 88 32.76 -15.58 -19.67
C GLY A 88 33.13 -15.45 -21.15
N PRO A 89 33.47 -14.25 -21.64
CA PRO A 89 33.65 -14.01 -23.06
C PRO A 89 34.80 -14.84 -23.63
N ALA A 90 34.52 -15.47 -24.77
CA ALA A 90 35.45 -16.29 -25.54
C ALA A 90 36.75 -15.54 -25.86
N ARG A 91 37.86 -16.08 -25.33
CA ARG A 91 39.22 -15.57 -25.52
C ARG A 91 39.64 -15.71 -26.99
N ARG A 92 39.57 -14.61 -27.73
CA ARG A 92 39.93 -14.47 -29.15
C ARG A 92 41.43 -14.77 -29.34
N LYS A 93 41.78 -15.90 -29.97
CA LYS A 93 43.16 -16.24 -30.35
C LYS A 93 43.64 -15.28 -31.45
N SER A 94 44.57 -14.40 -31.11
CA SER A 94 45.30 -13.53 -32.03
C SER A 94 46.28 -14.36 -32.87
N ARG A 95 45.97 -14.56 -34.15
CA ARG A 95 46.89 -15.15 -35.13
C ARG A 95 47.79 -14.02 -35.68
N SER A 96 49.01 -13.98 -35.18
CA SER A 96 50.09 -13.09 -35.63
C SER A 96 50.50 -13.44 -37.07
N ARG A 97 50.50 -12.42 -37.94
CA ARG A 97 51.09 -12.43 -39.28
C ARG A 97 52.62 -12.40 -39.17
N ARG A 98 53.29 -13.27 -39.92
CA ARG A 98 54.65 -13.07 -40.44
C ARG A 98 54.54 -13.07 -41.96
#